data_AF-A0AAW4PVU2-F1
#
_entry.id   AF-A0AAW4PVU2-F1
#
_cell.length_a   1.000
_cell.length_b   1.000
_cell.length_c   1.000
_cell.angle_alpha   90.00
_cell.angle_beta   90.00
_cell.angle_gamma   90.00
#
_symmetry.space_group_name_H-M   'P 1'
#
loop_
_entity.id
_entity.type
_entity.pdbx_description
1 polymer ?
#
loop_
_entity_poly.entity_id
_entity_poly.type
_entity_poly.pdbx_seq_one_letter_code
_entity_poly.pdbx_strand_id
1 'polypeptide(L)'
;MFHYENFTNELEQEGRVETALIGLRYVGTNSSVSPNQARQQGGWPGTQPFQAGDVVERDEDGTVIEREPGPMQIGLNPDWLDDTVEGGSLAGLEALPDIEVVYDEAELAQAMLDANYLPPDVFGSPGDQTGGQRTAPDFEIREAVFEFFDELEDRGSGPGSHQMYREQLADIAGVDLAGEDDSPTDSQRSQQYVDDHTRAELKDAVDELREGPEDISLQNGKSDFAEWLAKQDAADVRAALEDDDSEE
;
A
#
# COMPACT_ATOMS: atom_id res chain seq x y z
N MET A 1 0.97 1.16 -25.37
CA MET A 1 1.14 1.70 -24.01
C MET A 1 2.58 1.40 -23.67
N PHE A 2 3.43 2.43 -23.59
CA PHE A 2 4.86 2.26 -23.32
C PHE A 2 5.03 2.03 -21.82
N HIS A 3 5.59 0.89 -21.43
CA HIS A 3 5.91 0.58 -20.03
C HIS A 3 7.11 1.43 -19.63
N TYR A 4 6.85 2.52 -18.90
CA TYR A 4 7.89 3.47 -18.46
C TYR A 4 8.89 2.80 -17.51
N GLU A 5 8.43 1.80 -16.74
CA GLU A 5 9.25 0.93 -15.87
C GLU A 5 10.28 0.15 -16.70
N ASN A 6 9.85 -0.56 -17.76
CA ASN A 6 10.78 -1.28 -18.64
C ASN A 6 11.79 -0.36 -19.34
N PHE A 7 11.39 0.86 -19.70
CA PHE A 7 12.27 1.83 -20.34
C PHE A 7 13.33 2.39 -19.39
N THR A 8 12.95 2.64 -18.14
CA THR A 8 13.87 3.14 -17.11
C THR A 8 14.91 2.07 -16.76
N ASN A 9 14.47 0.81 -16.64
CA ASN A 9 15.35 -0.32 -16.35
C ASN A 9 16.37 -0.59 -17.46
N GLU A 10 15.94 -0.54 -18.74
CA GLU A 10 16.87 -0.69 -19.88
C GLU A 10 17.94 0.40 -19.88
N LEU A 11 17.55 1.64 -19.56
CA LEU A 11 18.48 2.77 -19.53
C LEU A 11 19.45 2.74 -18.34
N GLU A 12 19.00 2.24 -17.19
CA GLU A 12 19.84 2.06 -16.01
C GLU A 12 20.92 0.98 -16.24
N GLN A 13 20.55 -0.16 -16.86
CA GLN A 13 21.52 -1.19 -17.28
C GLN A 13 22.52 -0.68 -18.32
N GLU A 14 22.13 0.29 -19.15
CA GLU A 14 23.03 0.99 -20.08
C GLU A 14 23.90 2.07 -19.39
N GLY A 15 23.69 2.33 -18.09
CA GLY A 15 24.38 3.39 -17.34
C GLY A 15 24.00 4.80 -17.80
N ARG A 16 22.81 4.97 -18.36
CA ARG A 16 22.30 6.23 -18.92
C ARG A 16 21.30 6.93 -18.01
N VAL A 17 20.87 6.23 -16.97
CA VAL A 17 19.99 6.71 -15.90
C VAL A 17 20.47 6.11 -14.59
N GLU A 18 20.31 6.84 -13.49
CA GLU A 18 20.44 6.34 -12.13
C GLU A 18 19.08 6.55 -11.45
N THR A 19 18.53 5.52 -10.82
CA THR A 19 17.23 5.60 -10.14
C THR A 19 17.38 5.71 -8.63
N ALA A 20 16.38 6.32 -8.00
CA ALA A 20 16.27 6.42 -6.55
C ALA A 20 14.85 6.02 -6.10
N LEU A 21 14.76 5.33 -4.97
CA LEU A 21 13.49 5.11 -4.28
C LEU A 21 13.07 6.41 -3.60
N ILE A 22 11.87 6.89 -3.92
CA ILE A 22 11.33 8.12 -3.35
C ILE A 22 9.86 7.95 -2.97
N GLY A 23 9.43 8.77 -2.01
CA GLY A 23 8.03 9.01 -1.70
C GLY A 23 7.59 10.34 -2.30
N LEU A 24 6.36 10.39 -2.81
CA LEU A 24 5.70 11.62 -3.23
C LEU A 24 4.38 11.78 -2.47
N ARG A 25 4.16 12.96 -1.88
CA ARG A 25 2.84 13.34 -1.36
C ARG A 25 2.43 14.72 -1.83
N TYR A 26 1.12 14.94 -1.96
CA TYR A 26 0.58 16.22 -2.38
C TYR A 26 0.33 17.12 -1.19
N VAL A 27 0.85 18.34 -1.27
CA VAL A 27 0.80 19.36 -0.19
C VAL A 27 0.04 20.61 -0.63
N GLY A 28 -0.57 20.60 -1.82
CA GLY A 28 -1.35 21.73 -2.32
C GLY A 28 -2.77 21.80 -1.74
N THR A 29 -3.50 22.86 -2.11
CA THR A 29 -4.82 23.18 -1.55
C THR A 29 -6.01 22.52 -2.27
N ASN A 30 -5.79 22.00 -3.48
CA ASN A 30 -6.83 21.27 -4.20
C ASN A 30 -7.12 19.93 -3.52
N SER A 31 -8.32 19.38 -3.70
CA SER A 31 -8.62 18.05 -3.13
C SER A 31 -7.82 16.94 -3.81
N SER A 32 -7.49 17.11 -5.09
CA SER A 32 -6.70 16.15 -5.85
C SER A 32 -6.05 16.80 -7.08
N VAL A 33 -4.96 16.20 -7.55
CA VAL A 33 -4.27 16.62 -8.78
C VAL A 33 -3.91 15.40 -9.63
N SER A 34 -3.98 15.58 -10.95
CA SER A 34 -3.55 14.55 -11.91
C SER A 34 -2.02 14.40 -11.85
N PRO A 35 -1.48 13.17 -11.99
CA PRO A 35 -0.04 12.96 -11.91
C PRO A 35 0.69 13.45 -13.17
N ASN A 36 -0.01 13.90 -14.21
CA ASN A 36 0.58 14.24 -15.52
C ASN A 36 1.80 15.15 -15.43
N GLN A 37 1.79 16.16 -14.56
CA GLN A 37 2.91 17.08 -14.42
C GLN A 37 4.12 16.40 -13.75
N ALA A 38 3.91 15.65 -12.67
CA ALA A 38 4.95 14.84 -12.02
C ALA A 38 5.56 13.83 -12.99
N ARG A 39 4.74 13.21 -13.85
CA ARG A 39 5.22 12.28 -14.88
C ARG A 39 6.07 12.97 -15.95
N GLN A 40 5.59 14.11 -16.46
CA GLN A 40 6.25 14.81 -17.58
C GLN A 40 7.53 15.54 -17.15
N GLN A 41 7.52 16.18 -15.99
CA GLN A 41 8.66 16.99 -15.52
C GLN A 41 9.59 16.17 -14.64
N GLY A 42 9.03 15.20 -13.91
CA GLY A 42 9.72 14.48 -12.87
C GLY A 42 10.08 13.04 -13.19
N GLY A 43 9.52 12.46 -14.25
CA GLY A 43 9.73 11.04 -14.58
C GLY A 43 8.86 10.07 -13.78
N TRP A 44 7.93 10.58 -12.97
CA TRP A 44 7.12 9.76 -12.06
C TRP A 44 6.45 8.57 -12.76
N PRO A 45 6.57 7.34 -12.25
CA PRO A 45 5.92 6.17 -12.85
C PRO A 45 4.43 6.08 -12.51
N GLY A 46 4.01 6.61 -11.35
CA GLY A 46 2.67 6.45 -10.84
C GLY A 46 1.58 7.11 -11.71
N THR A 47 0.47 6.39 -11.87
CA THR A 47 -0.68 6.83 -12.67
C THR A 47 -1.88 7.28 -11.85
N GLN A 48 -1.83 7.05 -10.54
CA GLN A 48 -2.91 7.44 -9.63
C GLN A 48 -2.89 8.95 -9.38
N PRO A 49 -4.06 9.61 -9.32
CA PRO A 49 -4.14 11.00 -8.87
C PRO A 49 -3.66 11.14 -7.43
N PHE A 50 -2.86 12.19 -7.18
CA PHE A 50 -2.53 12.54 -5.80
C PHE A 50 -3.76 13.15 -5.14
N GLN A 51 -4.05 12.72 -3.91
CA GLN A 51 -5.10 13.29 -3.07
C GLN A 51 -4.46 14.21 -2.04
N ALA A 52 -5.15 15.25 -1.62
CA ALA A 52 -4.77 16.00 -0.43
C ALA A 52 -5.39 15.38 0.83
N GLY A 53 -4.82 15.70 1.99
CA GLY A 53 -5.40 15.37 3.28
C GLY A 53 -6.58 16.29 3.65
N ASP A 54 -6.95 16.20 4.93
CA ASP A 54 -8.09 16.95 5.47
C ASP A 54 -7.86 18.46 5.46
N VAL A 55 -8.95 19.22 5.49
CA VAL A 55 -8.88 20.68 5.51
C VAL A 55 -8.47 21.14 6.90
N VAL A 56 -7.33 21.84 6.99
CA VAL A 56 -6.83 22.42 8.25
C VAL A 56 -7.41 23.82 8.44
N GLU A 57 -7.32 24.66 7.40
CA GLU A 57 -7.70 26.07 7.51
C GLU A 57 -8.48 26.57 6.29
N ARG A 58 -9.45 27.46 6.57
CA ARG A 58 -10.22 28.21 5.57
C ARG A 58 -10.14 29.71 5.84
N ASP A 59 -10.11 30.50 4.76
CA ASP A 59 -10.22 31.94 4.85
C ASP A 59 -11.65 32.42 5.24
N GLU A 60 -11.82 33.73 5.41
CA GLU A 60 -13.10 34.36 5.79
C GLU A 60 -14.22 34.10 4.78
N ASP A 61 -13.88 33.86 3.51
CA ASP A 61 -14.80 33.58 2.41
C ASP A 61 -15.08 32.06 2.24
N GLY A 62 -14.44 31.21 3.06
CA GLY A 62 -14.60 29.76 3.07
C GLY A 62 -13.71 28.98 2.11
N THR A 63 -12.76 29.65 1.45
CA THR A 63 -11.72 29.05 0.59
C THR A 63 -10.73 28.28 1.44
N VAL A 64 -10.36 27.08 1.00
CA VAL A 64 -9.31 26.29 1.66
C VAL A 64 -7.95 26.93 1.39
N ILE A 65 -7.24 27.28 2.47
CA ILE A 65 -5.90 27.86 2.39
C ILE A 65 -4.82 26.88 2.86
N GLU A 66 -5.19 25.87 3.65
CA GLU A 66 -4.29 24.81 4.10
C GLU A 66 -5.01 23.47 4.21
N ARG A 67 -4.30 22.41 3.83
CA ARG A 67 -4.70 21.01 4.00
C ARG A 67 -3.55 20.23 4.61
N GLU A 68 -3.88 19.13 5.27
CA GLU A 68 -2.89 18.14 5.64
C GLU A 68 -2.27 17.54 4.37
N PRO A 69 -1.00 17.10 4.43
CA PRO A 69 -0.40 16.34 3.35
C PRO A 69 -1.24 15.12 2.98
N GLY A 70 -1.30 14.83 1.69
CA GLY A 70 -1.92 13.62 1.17
C GLY A 70 -1.21 12.33 1.56
N PRO A 71 -1.83 11.17 1.28
CA PRO A 71 -1.14 9.89 1.41
C PRO A 71 0.09 9.85 0.51
N MET A 72 1.16 9.25 1.02
CA MET A 72 2.39 9.07 0.28
C MET A 72 2.23 7.99 -0.77
N GLN A 73 2.73 8.25 -1.98
CA GLN A 73 2.92 7.26 -3.03
C GLN A 73 4.41 6.99 -3.17
N ILE A 74 4.81 5.74 -3.22
CA ILE A 74 6.22 5.34 -3.32
C ILE A 74 6.50 4.87 -4.75
N GLY A 75 7.68 5.19 -5.26
CA GLY A 75 8.11 4.73 -6.58
C GLY A 75 9.61 4.90 -6.81
N LEU A 76 10.15 4.14 -7.77
CA LEU A 76 11.48 4.35 -8.31
C LEU A 76 11.43 5.46 -9.35
N ASN A 77 12.26 6.48 -9.17
CA ASN A 77 12.28 7.63 -10.06
C ASN A 77 13.70 7.89 -10.55
N PRO A 78 13.90 8.34 -11.81
CA PRO A 78 15.21 8.78 -12.27
C PRO A 78 15.75 9.93 -11.41
N ASP A 79 16.90 9.74 -10.77
CA ASP A 79 17.66 10.82 -10.12
C ASP A 79 18.35 11.67 -11.20
N TRP A 80 19.07 10.99 -12.09
CA TRP A 80 19.80 11.61 -13.19
C TRP A 80 19.48 10.95 -14.53
N LEU A 81 19.52 11.75 -15.61
CA LEU A 81 19.36 11.32 -16.99
C LEU A 81 20.55 11.80 -17.83
N ASP A 82 21.09 10.92 -18.68
CA ASP A 82 22.05 11.31 -19.70
C ASP A 82 21.45 12.31 -20.71
N ASP A 83 22.30 13.17 -21.28
CA ASP A 83 21.91 14.24 -22.22
C ASP A 83 21.15 13.72 -23.47
N THR A 84 21.23 12.41 -23.74
CA THR A 84 20.55 11.74 -24.86
C THR A 84 19.21 11.10 -24.50
N VAL A 85 18.80 11.15 -23.23
CA VAL A 85 17.56 10.58 -22.71
C VAL A 85 16.53 11.69 -22.53
N GLU A 86 15.42 11.61 -23.27
CA GLU A 86 14.28 12.50 -23.06
C GLU A 86 13.44 12.00 -21.88
N GLY A 87 13.20 12.86 -20.88
CA GLY A 87 12.43 12.50 -19.71
C GLY A 87 12.46 13.58 -18.63
N GLY A 88 11.77 13.30 -17.53
CA GLY A 88 11.86 14.06 -16.30
C GLY A 88 12.75 13.34 -15.28
N SER A 89 13.32 14.08 -14.34
CA SER A 89 14.11 13.52 -13.24
C SER A 89 13.66 14.09 -11.91
N LEU A 90 14.26 13.61 -10.83
CA LEU A 90 14.00 14.04 -9.47
C LEU A 90 14.01 15.57 -9.31
N ALA A 91 14.97 16.26 -9.92
CA ALA A 91 15.04 17.73 -9.92
C ALA A 91 13.78 18.40 -10.49
N GLY A 92 13.09 17.75 -11.43
CA GLY A 92 11.83 18.20 -11.97
C GLY A 92 10.64 17.94 -11.04
N LEU A 93 10.68 16.90 -10.20
CA LEU A 93 9.71 16.68 -9.12
C LEU A 93 9.87 17.72 -8.01
N GLU A 94 11.11 17.96 -7.57
CA GLU A 94 11.44 18.93 -6.52
C GLU A 94 11.09 20.37 -6.91
N ALA A 95 10.99 20.65 -8.21
CA ALA A 95 10.56 21.94 -8.72
C ALA A 95 9.02 22.14 -8.66
N LEU A 96 8.24 21.11 -8.37
CA LEU A 96 6.78 21.21 -8.30
C LEU A 96 6.35 21.78 -6.94
N PRO A 97 5.63 22.91 -6.91
CA PRO A 97 5.32 23.60 -5.65
C PRO A 97 4.31 22.87 -4.76
N ASP A 98 3.49 21.99 -5.35
CA ASP A 98 2.41 21.31 -4.65
C ASP A 98 2.75 19.84 -4.34
N ILE A 99 4.00 19.41 -4.60
CA ILE A 99 4.48 18.05 -4.38
C ILE A 99 5.67 18.11 -3.45
N GLU A 100 5.64 17.26 -2.43
CA GLU A 100 6.77 17.03 -1.55
C GLU A 100 7.42 15.70 -1.93
N VAL A 101 8.74 15.73 -2.10
CA VAL A 101 9.57 14.55 -2.31
C VAL A 101 10.18 14.13 -0.98
N VAL A 102 9.95 12.87 -0.60
CA VAL A 102 10.39 12.29 0.67
C VAL A 102 11.46 11.24 0.40
N TYR A 103 12.58 11.39 1.10
CA TYR A 103 13.75 10.49 1.05
C TYR A 103 14.02 9.79 2.37
N ASP A 104 13.28 10.15 3.43
CA ASP A 104 13.52 9.63 4.76
C ASP A 104 13.09 8.17 4.83
N GLU A 105 14.01 7.29 5.22
CA GLU A 105 13.76 5.84 5.31
C GLU A 105 12.64 5.52 6.29
N ALA A 106 12.57 6.19 7.44
CA ALA A 106 11.53 5.92 8.42
C ALA A 106 10.14 6.34 7.90
N GLU A 107 10.02 7.51 7.27
CA GLU A 107 8.76 7.94 6.63
C GLU A 107 8.34 7.02 5.48
N LEU A 108 9.29 6.53 4.68
CA LEU A 108 8.99 5.60 3.58
C LEU A 108 8.59 4.21 4.08
N ALA A 109 9.27 3.69 5.11
CA ALA A 109 8.94 2.43 5.73
C ALA A 109 7.56 2.50 6.41
N GLN A 110 7.27 3.60 7.11
CA GLN A 110 5.96 3.85 7.69
C GLN A 110 4.87 3.94 6.60
N ALA A 111 5.12 4.63 5.50
CA ALA A 111 4.18 4.70 4.38
C ALA A 111 3.89 3.32 3.74
N MET A 112 4.86 2.40 3.72
CA MET A 112 4.62 1.00 3.32
C MET A 112 3.80 0.22 4.35
N LEU A 113 3.80 0.64 5.63
CA LEU A 113 3.00 0.05 6.69
C LEU A 113 1.59 0.64 6.80
N ASP A 114 1.39 1.94 6.49
CA ASP A 114 0.17 2.75 6.74
C ASP A 114 -1.10 2.31 5.97
N ALA A 115 -1.09 1.15 5.32
CA ALA A 115 -2.28 0.48 4.81
C ALA A 115 -2.16 -1.06 4.88
N ASN A 116 -1.26 -1.56 5.74
CA ASN A 116 -0.80 -2.94 5.75
C ASN A 116 -0.33 -3.44 4.36
N TYR A 117 0.09 -2.49 3.51
CA TYR A 117 0.24 -2.65 2.08
C TYR A 117 1.71 -2.85 1.73
N LEU A 118 2.11 -4.11 1.63
CA LEU A 118 3.38 -4.46 0.99
C LEU A 118 3.18 -4.44 -0.53
N PRO A 119 3.87 -3.56 -1.30
CA PRO A 119 3.74 -3.54 -2.74
C PRO A 119 4.07 -4.91 -3.35
N PRO A 120 3.14 -5.52 -4.13
CA PRO A 120 3.35 -6.82 -4.78
C PRO A 120 4.60 -6.89 -5.66
N ASP A 121 4.92 -5.79 -6.35
CA ASP A 121 6.07 -5.73 -7.25
C ASP A 121 7.39 -5.80 -6.47
N VAL A 122 7.41 -5.41 -5.19
CA VAL A 122 8.59 -5.46 -4.32
C VAL A 122 8.64 -6.78 -3.53
N PHE A 123 7.52 -7.13 -2.88
CA PHE A 123 7.47 -8.20 -1.89
C PHE A 123 6.85 -9.50 -2.41
N GLY A 124 6.32 -9.49 -3.63
CA GLY A 124 5.47 -10.54 -4.18
C GLY A 124 4.08 -10.52 -3.54
N SER A 125 3.08 -11.07 -4.23
CA SER A 125 1.76 -11.31 -3.62
C SER A 125 1.67 -12.73 -3.06
N PRO A 126 1.20 -12.90 -1.82
CA PRO A 126 0.79 -14.21 -1.33
C PRO A 126 -0.49 -14.60 -2.11
N GLY A 127 -0.64 -15.87 -2.46
CA GLY A 127 -1.66 -16.31 -3.44
C GLY A 127 -3.09 -15.98 -3.02
N ASP A 128 -3.30 -15.87 -1.72
CA ASP A 128 -4.49 -15.39 -1.01
C ASP A 128 -4.92 -13.96 -1.38
N GLN A 129 -4.00 -13.05 -1.74
CA GLN A 129 -4.35 -11.66 -2.13
C GLN A 129 -4.72 -11.51 -3.63
N THR A 130 -4.53 -12.55 -4.43
CA THR A 130 -4.64 -12.50 -5.91
C THR A 130 -5.49 -13.66 -6.48
N GLY A 131 -6.41 -14.21 -5.70
CA GLY A 131 -7.30 -15.29 -6.17
C GLY A 131 -6.58 -16.60 -6.48
N GLY A 132 -5.54 -16.93 -5.71
CA GLY A 132 -4.75 -18.16 -5.79
C GLY A 132 -3.45 -18.05 -6.59
N GLN A 133 -3.16 -16.91 -7.23
CA GLN A 133 -2.06 -16.79 -8.18
C GLN A 133 -0.90 -15.96 -7.60
N ARG A 134 0.11 -16.62 -7.04
CA ARG A 134 1.32 -15.95 -6.52
C ARG A 134 1.99 -15.12 -7.62
N THR A 135 2.11 -13.81 -7.37
CA THR A 135 2.90 -12.91 -8.21
C THR A 135 4.32 -12.89 -7.67
N ALA A 136 5.30 -13.27 -8.49
CA ALA A 136 6.70 -13.09 -8.14
C ALA A 136 7.00 -11.58 -8.10
N PRO A 137 7.85 -11.12 -7.16
CA PRO A 137 8.31 -9.75 -7.20
C PRO A 137 9.07 -9.48 -8.51
N ASP A 138 9.07 -8.23 -8.91
CA ASP A 138 10.05 -7.70 -9.85
C ASP A 138 11.40 -7.62 -9.10
N PHE A 139 12.38 -8.40 -9.54
CA PHE A 139 13.61 -8.60 -8.77
C PHE A 139 14.48 -7.36 -8.76
N GLU A 140 14.41 -6.56 -9.82
CA GLU A 140 15.13 -5.32 -9.98
C GLU A 140 14.52 -4.24 -9.07
N ILE A 141 13.20 -4.11 -9.04
CA ILE A 141 12.52 -3.20 -8.11
C ILE A 141 12.77 -3.62 -6.67
N ARG A 142 12.73 -4.93 -6.40
CA ARG A 142 13.06 -5.49 -5.10
C ARG A 142 14.49 -5.16 -4.71
N GLU A 143 15.47 -5.40 -5.57
CA GLU A 143 16.88 -5.09 -5.29
C GLU A 143 17.06 -3.61 -4.94
N ALA A 144 16.46 -2.69 -5.71
CA ALA A 144 16.53 -1.26 -5.44
C ALA A 144 15.91 -0.87 -4.08
N VAL A 145 14.78 -1.47 -3.70
CA VAL A 145 14.17 -1.23 -2.38
C VAL A 145 15.04 -1.77 -1.25
N PHE A 146 15.61 -2.96 -1.41
CA PHE A 146 16.47 -3.57 -0.39
C PHE A 146 17.85 -2.92 -0.31
N GLU A 147 18.35 -2.34 -1.39
CA GLU A 147 19.57 -1.51 -1.38
C GLU A 147 19.32 -0.16 -0.69
N PHE A 148 18.11 0.40 -0.85
CA PHE A 148 17.74 1.65 -0.18
C PHE A 148 17.59 1.46 1.34
N PHE A 149 16.95 0.38 1.77
CA PHE A 149 16.80 0.07 3.19
C PHE A 149 17.96 -0.80 3.69
N ASP A 150 18.99 -0.17 4.26
CA ASP A 150 20.18 -0.85 4.79
C ASP A 150 19.85 -1.99 5.80
N GLU A 151 18.73 -1.88 6.52
CA GLU A 151 18.31 -2.83 7.56
C GLU A 151 17.33 -3.90 7.06
N LEU A 152 16.87 -3.84 5.81
CA LEU A 152 15.90 -4.78 5.25
C LEU A 152 16.61 -6.04 4.72
N GLU A 153 16.38 -7.19 5.36
CA GLU A 153 17.02 -8.46 4.99
C GLU A 153 16.17 -9.27 4.00
N ASP A 154 16.71 -9.54 2.80
CA ASP A 154 16.01 -10.36 1.79
C ASP A 154 15.99 -11.85 2.17
N ARG A 155 14.79 -12.36 2.44
CA ARG A 155 14.52 -13.79 2.72
C ARG A 155 13.71 -14.49 1.62
N GLY A 156 13.45 -13.79 0.52
CA GLY A 156 12.62 -14.21 -0.60
C GLY A 156 11.11 -14.22 -0.30
N SER A 157 10.34 -14.83 -1.19
CA SER A 157 8.87 -14.87 -1.14
C SER A 157 8.30 -16.16 -0.50
N GLY A 158 9.01 -16.71 0.49
CA GLY A 158 8.60 -17.92 1.20
C GLY A 158 7.46 -17.68 2.21
N PRO A 159 6.78 -18.74 2.71
CA PRO A 159 5.76 -18.60 3.75
C PRO A 159 6.28 -17.81 4.97
N GLY A 160 5.52 -16.82 5.44
CA GLY A 160 5.88 -15.97 6.57
C GLY A 160 6.84 -14.81 6.24
N SER A 161 7.28 -14.65 4.99
CA SER A 161 8.18 -13.55 4.61
C SER A 161 7.52 -12.18 4.75
N HIS A 162 6.23 -12.05 4.45
CA HIS A 162 5.49 -10.80 4.59
C HIS A 162 5.42 -10.28 6.03
N GLN A 163 5.17 -11.17 6.99
CA GLN A 163 5.18 -10.81 8.41
C GLN A 163 6.56 -10.29 8.83
N MET A 164 7.62 -10.96 8.37
CA MET A 164 8.99 -10.53 8.64
C MET A 164 9.31 -9.16 8.00
N TYR A 165 8.89 -8.91 6.75
CA TYR A 165 9.09 -7.60 6.11
C TYR A 165 8.35 -6.50 6.86
N ARG A 166 7.14 -6.77 7.37
CA ARG A 166 6.41 -5.81 8.23
C ARG A 166 7.17 -5.50 9.52
N GLU A 167 7.72 -6.52 10.18
CA GLU A 167 8.53 -6.36 11.39
C GLU A 167 9.78 -5.51 11.11
N GLN A 168 10.51 -5.81 10.04
CA GLN A 168 11.71 -5.03 9.66
C GLN A 168 11.36 -3.58 9.28
N LEU A 169 10.31 -3.38 8.49
CA LEU A 169 9.85 -2.03 8.14
C LEU A 169 9.38 -1.25 9.37
N ALA A 170 8.80 -1.92 10.36
CA ALA A 170 8.37 -1.27 11.59
C ALA A 170 9.56 -0.87 12.46
N ASP A 171 10.58 -1.72 12.53
CA ASP A 171 11.85 -1.38 13.18
C ASP A 171 12.49 -0.15 12.51
N ILE A 172 12.54 -0.11 11.17
CA ILE A 172 13.07 1.03 10.39
C ILE A 172 12.23 2.29 10.63
N ALA A 173 10.91 2.17 10.62
CA ALA A 173 9.99 3.28 10.91
C ALA A 173 10.03 3.73 12.39
N GLY A 174 10.69 2.95 13.27
CA GLY A 174 10.70 3.21 14.71
C GLY A 174 9.33 3.10 15.36
N VAL A 175 8.43 2.29 14.78
CA VAL A 175 7.07 2.06 15.29
C VAL A 175 6.98 0.69 15.93
N ASP A 176 6.41 0.63 17.13
CA ASP A 176 6.10 -0.65 17.75
C ASP A 176 4.86 -1.23 17.05
N LEU A 177 5.01 -2.35 16.31
CA LEU A 177 3.85 -3.12 15.82
C LEU A 177 2.91 -3.58 16.95
N ALA A 178 3.41 -3.62 18.18
CA ALA A 178 2.66 -3.96 19.38
C ALA A 178 2.00 -2.74 20.07
N GLY A 179 2.13 -1.54 19.50
CA GLY A 179 2.01 -0.27 20.19
C GLY A 179 1.07 0.76 19.60
N GLU A 180 0.04 0.37 18.82
CA GLU A 180 -1.24 1.06 18.64
C GLU A 180 -2.17 0.12 17.87
N ASP A 181 -3.46 0.11 18.21
CA ASP A 181 -4.50 -0.77 17.69
C ASP A 181 -4.71 -0.64 16.15
N ASP A 182 -3.84 -1.24 15.33
CA ASP A 182 -4.02 -1.39 13.88
C ASP A 182 -3.96 -2.88 13.46
N SER A 183 -4.78 -3.69 14.13
CA SER A 183 -5.49 -4.73 13.37
C SER A 183 -6.23 -4.02 12.23
N PRO A 184 -6.26 -4.55 10.99
CA PRO A 184 -6.96 -3.89 9.89
C PRO A 184 -8.33 -3.45 10.40
N THR A 185 -8.64 -2.16 10.24
CA THR A 185 -9.84 -1.55 10.85
C THR A 185 -11.04 -2.46 10.60
N ASP A 186 -11.99 -2.56 11.54
CA ASP A 186 -13.18 -3.40 11.36
C ASP A 186 -13.85 -3.18 9.99
N SER A 187 -13.74 -1.96 9.45
CA SER A 187 -14.19 -1.61 8.11
C SER A 187 -13.38 -2.27 6.98
N GLN A 188 -12.05 -2.26 7.06
CA GLN A 188 -11.18 -2.93 6.07
C GLN A 188 -11.32 -4.46 6.13
N ARG A 189 -11.35 -5.05 7.34
CA ARG A 189 -11.62 -6.49 7.52
C ARG A 189 -12.98 -6.89 6.98
N SER A 190 -14.01 -6.09 7.28
CA SER A 190 -15.35 -6.34 6.76
C SER A 190 -15.37 -6.29 5.23
N GLN A 191 -14.70 -5.32 4.61
CA GLN A 191 -14.67 -5.23 3.16
C GLN A 191 -13.93 -6.44 2.55
N GLN A 192 -12.80 -6.82 3.13
CA GLN A 192 -12.06 -8.03 2.75
C GLN A 192 -12.95 -9.28 2.83
N TYR A 193 -13.66 -9.50 3.94
CA TYR A 193 -14.56 -10.65 4.08
C TYR A 193 -15.72 -10.63 3.07
N VAL A 194 -16.23 -9.44 2.72
CA VAL A 194 -17.23 -9.30 1.65
C VAL A 194 -16.66 -9.67 0.28
N ASP A 195 -15.39 -9.41 0.03
CA ASP A 195 -14.79 -9.66 -1.27
C ASP A 195 -14.34 -11.13 -1.41
N ASP A 196 -13.77 -11.70 -0.35
CA ASP A 196 -13.08 -12.99 -0.38
C ASP A 196 -14.01 -14.20 -0.16
N HIS A 197 -15.09 -14.04 0.60
CA HIS A 197 -15.93 -15.16 1.03
C HIS A 197 -17.36 -15.09 0.50
N THR A 198 -18.04 -16.22 0.38
CA THR A 198 -19.47 -16.24 0.02
C THR A 198 -20.35 -15.90 1.23
N ARG A 199 -21.62 -15.56 0.99
CA ARG A 199 -22.58 -15.34 2.10
C ARG A 199 -22.76 -16.61 2.94
N ALA A 200 -22.60 -17.80 2.35
CA ALA A 200 -22.76 -19.07 3.05
C ALA A 200 -21.60 -19.28 4.03
N GLU A 201 -20.35 -19.20 3.56
CA GLU A 201 -19.14 -19.27 4.38
C GLU A 201 -19.17 -18.28 5.55
N LEU A 202 -19.47 -17.00 5.28
CA LEU A 202 -19.57 -16.00 6.35
C LEU A 202 -20.70 -16.31 7.34
N LYS A 203 -21.82 -16.87 6.87
CA LYS A 203 -22.93 -17.23 7.75
C LYS A 203 -22.56 -18.41 8.64
N ASP A 204 -21.81 -19.37 8.12
CA ASP A 204 -21.46 -20.58 8.84
C ASP A 204 -20.35 -20.29 9.86
N ALA A 205 -19.36 -19.46 9.52
CA ALA A 205 -18.41 -18.90 10.49
C ALA A 205 -19.11 -18.07 11.58
N VAL A 206 -20.15 -17.28 11.23
CA VAL A 206 -20.99 -16.59 12.21
C VAL A 206 -21.75 -17.56 13.10
N ASP A 207 -22.26 -18.67 12.56
CA ASP A 207 -23.00 -19.67 13.35
C ASP A 207 -22.10 -20.40 14.34
N GLU A 208 -20.84 -20.61 13.99
CA GLU A 208 -19.82 -21.20 14.86
C GLU A 208 -19.39 -20.26 15.99
N LEU A 209 -19.18 -18.98 15.67
CA LEU A 209 -18.61 -18.02 16.62
C LEU A 209 -19.64 -17.32 17.51
N ARG A 210 -20.92 -17.27 17.11
CA ARG A 210 -21.95 -16.60 17.91
C ARG A 210 -22.30 -17.41 19.16
N GLU A 211 -22.51 -16.74 20.28
CA GLU A 211 -22.96 -17.38 21.52
C GLU A 211 -24.49 -17.58 21.54
N GLY A 212 -25.23 -16.74 20.81
CA GLY A 212 -26.69 -16.82 20.70
C GLY A 212 -27.29 -16.06 19.51
N PRO A 213 -28.59 -16.27 19.22
CA PRO A 213 -29.32 -15.55 18.17
C PRO A 213 -29.46 -14.04 18.41
N GLU A 214 -29.21 -13.57 19.63
CA GLU A 214 -29.17 -12.17 20.04
C GLU A 214 -27.94 -11.40 19.55
N ASP A 215 -26.83 -12.09 19.23
CA ASP A 215 -25.58 -11.45 18.78
C ASP A 215 -25.70 -10.98 17.33
N ILE A 216 -26.20 -11.87 16.48
CA ILE A 216 -26.53 -11.60 15.08
C ILE A 216 -27.50 -12.65 14.54
N SER A 217 -28.45 -12.18 13.73
CA SER A 217 -29.42 -13.04 13.06
C SER A 217 -28.81 -13.69 11.81
N LEU A 218 -28.86 -15.02 11.70
CA LEU A 218 -28.44 -15.76 10.49
C LEU A 218 -29.29 -15.47 9.24
N GLN A 219 -30.36 -14.67 9.38
CA GLN A 219 -31.15 -14.19 8.24
C GLN A 219 -30.55 -12.91 7.63
N ASN A 220 -29.51 -12.33 8.23
CA ASN A 220 -28.91 -11.09 7.77
C ASN A 220 -28.16 -11.23 6.43
N GLY A 221 -27.77 -10.08 5.88
CA GLY A 221 -27.05 -9.97 4.62
C GLY A 221 -25.56 -10.32 4.75
N LYS A 222 -24.90 -10.48 3.60
CA LYS A 222 -23.46 -10.78 3.51
C LYS A 222 -22.61 -9.74 4.22
N SER A 223 -22.91 -8.46 4.00
CA SER A 223 -22.19 -7.33 4.62
C SER A 223 -22.37 -7.29 6.12
N ASP A 224 -23.55 -7.66 6.63
CA ASP A 224 -23.80 -7.68 8.09
C ASP A 224 -22.97 -8.78 8.78
N PHE A 225 -22.79 -9.94 8.13
CA PHE A 225 -21.94 -11.02 8.63
C PHE A 225 -20.46 -10.62 8.62
N ALA A 226 -20.01 -10.01 7.53
CA ALA A 226 -18.65 -9.53 7.40
C ALA A 226 -18.32 -8.45 8.45
N GLU A 227 -19.23 -7.50 8.69
CA GLU A 227 -19.04 -6.45 9.69
C GLU A 227 -19.02 -7.02 11.12
N TRP A 228 -19.81 -8.06 11.38
CA TRP A 228 -19.83 -8.72 12.68
C TRP A 228 -18.55 -9.54 12.91
N LEU A 229 -18.09 -10.31 11.90
CA LEU A 229 -16.85 -11.10 11.96
C LEU A 229 -15.62 -10.20 12.08
N ALA A 230 -15.64 -9.02 11.46
CA ALA A 230 -14.55 -8.05 11.57
C ALA A 230 -14.31 -7.58 13.02
N LYS A 231 -15.33 -7.61 13.88
CA LYS A 231 -15.26 -7.25 15.30
C LYS A 231 -14.81 -8.40 16.21
N GLN A 232 -14.70 -9.62 15.67
CA GLN A 232 -14.24 -10.79 16.42
C GLN A 232 -12.72 -10.94 16.33
N ASP A 233 -12.18 -11.78 17.21
CA ASP A 233 -10.76 -12.15 17.19
C ASP A 233 -10.38 -12.75 15.81
N ALA A 234 -9.29 -12.26 15.23
CA ALA A 234 -8.90 -12.64 13.87
C ALA A 234 -8.43 -14.09 13.76
N ALA A 235 -7.91 -14.69 14.84
CA ALA A 235 -7.50 -16.10 14.84
C ALA A 235 -8.74 -17.01 14.83
N ASP A 236 -9.75 -16.67 15.61
CA ASP A 236 -11.01 -17.43 15.70
C ASP A 236 -11.80 -17.36 14.39
N VAL A 237 -11.86 -16.17 13.77
CA VAL A 237 -12.51 -16.01 12.46
C VAL A 237 -11.80 -16.78 11.36
N ARG A 238 -10.45 -16.82 11.37
CA ARG A 238 -9.71 -17.60 10.39
C ARG A 238 -9.98 -19.09 10.55
N ALA A 239 -9.97 -19.60 11.79
CA ALA A 239 -10.27 -21.00 12.06
C ALA A 239 -11.67 -21.37 11.56
N ALA A 240 -12.68 -20.55 11.84
CA ALA A 240 -14.06 -20.78 11.42
C ALA A 240 -14.28 -20.69 9.90
N LEU A 241 -13.42 -19.94 9.17
CA LEU A 241 -13.48 -19.85 7.71
C LEU A 241 -12.67 -20.94 6.99
N GLU A 242 -11.70 -21.57 7.65
CA GLU A 242 -10.87 -22.65 7.09
C GLU A 242 -11.52 -24.03 7.24
N ASP A 243 -12.44 -24.23 8.19
CA ASP A 243 -12.96 -25.56 8.54
C ASP A 243 -13.88 -26.18 7.46
N ASP A 244 -14.47 -25.36 6.56
CA ASP A 244 -15.44 -25.82 5.54
C ASP A 244 -14.78 -26.45 4.28
N ASP A 245 -13.46 -26.31 4.11
CA ASP A 245 -12.71 -26.92 2.98
C ASP A 245 -12.22 -28.36 3.29
N SER A 246 -12.57 -28.91 4.46
CA SER A 246 -12.04 -30.19 4.96
C SER A 246 -13.03 -31.37 4.98
N GLU A 247 -14.28 -31.18 4.55
CA GLU A 247 -15.29 -32.25 4.43
C GLU A 247 -15.76 -32.51 2.97
N GLU A 248 -14.86 -33.01 2.10
CA GLU A 248 -15.22 -33.85 0.93
C GLU A 248 -14.34 -35.10 0.78
#